data_AF-A0A7J2U3B1-F1
#
_entry.id   AF-A0A7J2U3B1-F1
#
_cell.length_a   1.000
_cell.length_b   1.000
_cell.length_c   1.000
_cell.angle_alpha   90.00
_cell.angle_beta   90.00
_cell.angle_gamma   90.00
#
_symmetry.space_group_name_H-M   'P 1'
#
loop_
_entity.id
_entity.type
_entity.pdbx_description
1 polymer ?
#
loop_
_entity_poly.entity_id
_entity_poly.type
_entity_poly.pdbx_seq_one_letter_code
_entity_poly.pdbx_strand_id
1 'polypeptide(L)'
;MLVYYYNEDILHSLYTCGYNSILCLVLAMSSVLLLVKCLRAKKPLSLKRVFYLVAISIGCSLVLIFGMYSWTGYFLYYAWIRISGAVSYILLITPFVVVATVFVALCKLRTLNWLLISLTLAFLIVLSTLWLELIISINYLYPKYVEEVRARYGEHCSMDIAWAAALEYNRNFHNTYGKPESKPQLYKLIPEELLDSFEAVVRAGACEDFARGLAKLLRDSLGCETRVVSFKTENHAFPEVKVNGTWYVFDLTYTTHDKPVKADEYAEYLHMQCIMNMRFCNIYNAGFNGLIDVTTREDLRAEHGFLITLN
;
A
#
# COMPACT_ATOMS: atom_id res chain seq x y z
N MET A 1 3.52 36.36 -20.86
CA MET A 1 4.95 36.75 -20.85
C MET A 1 5.61 35.92 -19.76
N LEU A 2 6.17 34.76 -20.13
CA LEU A 2 6.82 33.81 -19.22
C LEU A 2 8.31 33.82 -19.53
N VAL A 3 9.11 34.27 -18.56
CA VAL A 3 10.58 34.27 -18.64
C VAL A 3 11.07 32.99 -17.97
N TYR A 4 11.73 32.13 -18.75
CA TYR A 4 12.47 30.97 -18.24
C TYR A 4 13.85 31.43 -17.75
N TYR A 5 14.12 31.29 -16.46
CA TYR A 5 15.47 31.32 -15.91
C TYR A 5 16.02 29.88 -15.91
N TYR A 6 17.06 29.64 -16.69
CA TYR A 6 17.85 28.41 -16.62
C TYR A 6 19.01 28.66 -15.66
N ASN A 7 19.11 27.87 -14.59
CA ASN A 7 20.08 28.06 -13.51
C ASN A 7 21.35 27.22 -13.76
N GLU A 8 22.53 27.86 -13.80
CA GLU A 8 23.84 27.25 -14.05
C GLU A 8 24.29 26.27 -12.95
N ASP A 9 23.62 26.28 -11.78
CA ASP A 9 23.89 25.37 -10.66
C ASP A 9 23.65 23.88 -11.00
N ILE A 10 22.80 23.60 -12.00
CA ILE A 10 22.49 22.22 -12.41
C ILE A 10 23.71 21.55 -13.08
N LEU A 11 24.51 22.30 -13.85
CA LEU A 11 25.68 21.74 -14.52
C LEU A 11 26.82 21.44 -13.54
N HIS A 12 27.01 22.28 -12.53
CA HIS A 12 28.03 22.06 -11.50
C HIS A 12 27.65 20.92 -10.53
N SER A 13 26.35 20.70 -10.32
CA SER A 13 25.83 19.55 -9.56
C SER A 13 25.98 18.22 -10.32
N LEU A 14 25.74 18.21 -11.63
CA LEU A 14 25.94 17.03 -12.47
C LEU A 14 27.41 16.56 -12.51
N TYR A 15 28.36 17.50 -12.44
CA TYR A 15 29.80 17.20 -12.47
C TYR A 15 30.32 16.55 -11.18
N THR A 16 29.75 16.87 -10.02
CA THR A 16 30.11 16.24 -8.74
C THR A 16 29.34 14.94 -8.48
N CYS A 17 28.22 14.73 -9.17
CA CYS A 17 27.36 13.54 -9.05
C CYS A 17 27.97 12.26 -9.67
N GLY A 18 28.80 12.41 -10.71
CA GLY A 18 29.45 11.28 -11.38
C GLY A 18 30.54 10.60 -10.53
N TYR A 19 31.23 11.35 -9.66
CA TYR A 19 32.38 10.82 -8.93
C TYR A 19 32.00 9.79 -7.84
N ASN A 20 30.88 10.00 -7.14
CA ASN A 20 30.45 9.11 -6.05
C ASN A 20 29.77 7.82 -6.55
N SER A 21 29.01 7.91 -7.65
CA SER A 21 28.34 6.75 -8.25
C SER A 21 29.33 5.81 -8.94
N ILE A 22 30.37 6.36 -9.58
CA ILE A 22 31.49 5.56 -10.13
C ILE A 22 32.28 4.89 -9.00
N LEU A 23 32.54 5.58 -7.89
CA LEU A 23 33.26 4.99 -6.75
C LEU A 23 32.48 3.83 -6.12
N CYS A 24 31.16 3.96 -5.93
CA CYS A 24 30.30 2.88 -5.45
C CYS A 24 30.27 1.68 -6.41
N LEU A 25 30.20 1.93 -7.72
CA LEU A 25 30.26 0.87 -8.74
C LEU A 25 31.61 0.14 -8.71
N VAL A 26 32.71 0.88 -8.58
CA VAL A 26 34.07 0.33 -8.48
C VAL A 26 34.22 -0.52 -7.22
N LEU A 27 33.68 -0.09 -6.07
CA LEU A 27 33.73 -0.86 -4.83
C LEU A 27 32.86 -2.12 -4.89
N ALA A 28 31.68 -2.06 -5.50
CA ALA A 28 30.81 -3.22 -5.73
C ALA A 28 31.42 -4.22 -6.71
N MET A 29 32.03 -3.74 -7.81
CA MET A 29 32.75 -4.61 -8.74
C MET A 29 33.99 -5.22 -8.10
N SER A 30 34.69 -4.46 -7.25
CA SER A 30 35.88 -4.95 -6.52
C SER A 30 35.53 -6.04 -5.52
N SER A 31 34.41 -5.93 -4.80
CA SER A 31 33.94 -6.94 -3.85
C SER A 31 33.46 -8.22 -4.58
N VAL A 32 32.76 -8.08 -5.71
CA VAL A 32 32.38 -9.22 -6.58
C VAL A 32 33.63 -9.90 -7.17
N LEU A 33 34.62 -9.14 -7.65
CA LEU A 33 35.88 -9.70 -8.16
C LEU A 33 36.67 -10.42 -7.05
N LEU A 34 36.66 -9.89 -5.83
CA LEU A 34 37.26 -10.57 -4.67
C LEU A 34 36.53 -11.87 -4.36
N LEU A 35 35.19 -11.87 -4.39
CA LEU A 35 34.36 -13.06 -4.19
C LEU A 35 34.65 -14.12 -5.26
N VAL A 36 34.72 -13.73 -6.54
CA VAL A 36 35.03 -14.62 -7.67
C VAL A 36 36.45 -15.19 -7.56
N LYS A 37 37.44 -14.37 -7.19
CA LYS A 37 38.82 -14.83 -6.96
C LYS A 37 38.89 -15.81 -5.79
N CYS A 38 38.15 -15.56 -4.71
CA CYS A 38 38.04 -16.46 -3.56
C CYS A 38 37.37 -17.78 -3.96
N LEU A 39 36.32 -17.76 -4.79
CA LEU A 39 35.63 -18.96 -5.27
C LEU A 39 36.46 -19.79 -6.26
N ARG A 40 37.40 -19.18 -6.99
CA ARG A 40 38.34 -19.87 -7.89
C ARG A 40 39.59 -20.43 -7.19
N ALA A 41 39.83 -20.07 -5.94
CA ALA A 41 40.98 -20.61 -5.21
C ALA A 41 40.79 -22.12 -4.97
N LYS A 42 41.75 -22.93 -5.44
CA LYS A 42 41.73 -24.41 -5.29
C LYS A 42 41.85 -24.88 -3.83
N LYS A 43 42.18 -24.00 -2.89
CA LYS A 43 42.25 -24.33 -1.46
C LYS A 43 40.92 -24.03 -0.79
N PRO A 44 40.39 -24.92 0.06
CA PRO A 44 39.18 -24.64 0.83
C PRO A 44 39.39 -23.37 1.66
N LEU A 45 38.49 -22.41 1.51
CA LEU A 45 38.47 -21.19 2.32
C LEU A 45 38.24 -21.59 3.78
N SER A 46 39.07 -21.07 4.68
CA SER A 46 38.81 -21.24 6.11
C SER A 46 37.52 -20.52 6.48
N LEU A 47 36.73 -21.12 7.39
CA LEU A 47 35.45 -20.59 7.85
C LEU A 47 35.55 -19.12 8.31
N LYS A 48 36.68 -18.74 8.91
CA LYS A 48 36.97 -17.36 9.33
C LYS A 48 36.96 -16.38 8.15
N ARG A 49 37.54 -16.76 7.00
CA ARG A 49 37.58 -15.89 5.80
C ARG A 49 36.19 -15.71 5.18
N VAL A 50 35.35 -16.74 5.25
CA VAL A 50 33.95 -16.64 4.80
C VAL A 50 33.19 -15.66 5.68
N PHE A 51 33.34 -15.75 7.00
CA PHE A 51 32.73 -14.80 7.94
C PHE A 51 33.17 -13.35 7.70
N TYR A 52 34.46 -13.10 7.47
CA TYR A 52 34.96 -11.76 7.15
C TYR A 52 34.37 -11.21 5.84
N LEU A 53 34.26 -12.03 4.79
CA LEU A 53 33.68 -11.61 3.52
C LEU A 53 32.19 -11.29 3.65
N VAL A 54 31.45 -12.07 4.43
CA VAL A 54 30.03 -11.81 4.72
C VAL A 54 29.87 -10.52 5.52
N ALA A 55 30.68 -10.32 6.57
CA ALA A 55 30.62 -9.11 7.39
C ALA A 55 30.94 -7.83 6.60
N ILE A 56 31.96 -7.86 5.73
CA ILE A 56 32.30 -6.74 4.84
C ILE A 56 31.16 -6.47 3.85
N SER A 57 30.55 -7.51 3.28
CA SER A 57 29.41 -7.36 2.36
C SER A 57 28.21 -6.71 3.05
N ILE A 58 27.89 -7.11 4.27
CA ILE A 58 26.79 -6.54 5.07
C ILE A 58 27.11 -5.07 5.42
N GLY A 59 28.33 -4.79 5.90
CA GLY A 59 28.76 -3.43 6.25
C GLY A 59 28.70 -2.46 5.07
N CYS A 60 29.18 -2.86 3.90
CA CYS A 60 29.09 -2.05 2.68
C CYS A 60 27.64 -1.81 2.25
N SER A 61 26.76 -2.81 2.41
CA SER A 61 25.34 -2.68 2.08
C SER A 61 24.63 -1.68 2.99
N LEU A 62 24.93 -1.69 4.30
CA LEU A 62 24.33 -0.76 5.26
C LEU A 62 24.78 0.69 5.04
N VAL A 63 26.05 0.92 4.73
CA VAL A 63 26.56 2.28 4.43
C VAL A 63 25.90 2.86 3.18
N LEU A 64 25.63 2.04 2.16
CA LEU A 64 24.88 2.46 0.96
C LEU A 64 23.44 2.81 1.30
N ILE A 65 22.78 2.01 2.14
CA ILE A 65 21.40 2.27 2.58
C ILE A 65 21.32 3.61 3.33
N PHE A 66 22.19 3.85 4.31
CA PHE A 66 22.15 5.07 5.11
C PHE A 66 22.61 6.34 4.36
N GLY A 67 23.58 6.21 3.43
CA GLY A 67 24.04 7.32 2.61
C GLY A 67 22.99 7.84 1.61
N MET A 68 22.04 7.01 1.21
CA MET A 68 20.98 7.36 0.26
C MET A 68 19.79 8.11 0.89
N TYR A 69 19.74 8.27 2.22
CA TYR A 69 18.56 8.79 2.91
C TYR A 69 18.53 10.31 3.15
N SER A 70 19.64 11.06 3.04
CA SER A 70 19.67 12.42 3.64
C SER A 70 19.28 13.60 2.73
N TRP A 71 19.42 13.54 1.40
CA TRP A 71 19.12 14.70 0.53
C TRP A 71 18.37 14.37 -0.77
N THR A 72 18.17 13.08 -0.98
CA THR A 72 17.58 12.46 -2.15
C THR A 72 16.05 12.33 -2.03
N GLY A 73 15.44 12.65 -0.88
CA GLY A 73 14.05 12.29 -0.57
C GLY A 73 12.99 12.82 -1.55
N TYR A 74 13.19 14.02 -2.10
CA TYR A 74 12.18 14.65 -2.97
C TYR A 74 12.27 14.21 -4.43
N PHE A 75 13.49 14.07 -4.97
CA PHE A 75 13.71 13.54 -6.32
C PHE A 75 13.61 12.01 -6.36
N LEU A 76 14.01 11.34 -5.26
CA LEU A 76 13.69 9.94 -5.06
C LEU A 76 12.21 9.71 -4.88
N TYR A 77 11.36 10.59 -4.35
CA TYR A 77 9.92 10.29 -4.29
C TYR A 77 9.33 9.93 -5.68
N TYR A 78 9.63 10.74 -6.69
CA TYR A 78 9.21 10.47 -8.08
C TYR A 78 10.01 9.36 -8.76
N ALA A 79 11.32 9.28 -8.51
CA ALA A 79 12.12 8.18 -9.02
C ALA A 79 11.77 6.85 -8.31
N TRP A 80 11.30 6.85 -7.06
CA TRP A 80 10.90 5.74 -6.20
C TRP A 80 9.55 5.19 -6.60
N ILE A 81 8.65 5.97 -7.20
CA ILE A 81 7.45 5.40 -7.84
C ILE A 81 7.82 4.57 -9.09
N ARG A 82 8.90 4.91 -9.79
CA ARG A 82 9.41 4.10 -10.93
C ARG A 82 10.41 3.01 -10.51
N ILE A 83 11.26 3.33 -9.53
CA ILE A 83 12.19 2.42 -8.89
C ILE A 83 11.43 1.46 -8.01
N SER A 84 10.22 1.74 -7.50
CA SER A 84 9.40 0.75 -6.78
C SER A 84 8.99 -0.36 -7.72
N GLY A 85 8.72 -0.08 -9.00
CA GLY A 85 8.59 -1.11 -10.02
C GLY A 85 9.88 -1.95 -10.12
N ALA A 86 11.02 -1.31 -10.35
CA ALA A 86 12.32 -1.99 -10.48
C ALA A 86 12.78 -2.73 -9.20
N VAL A 87 12.49 -2.19 -8.02
CA VAL A 87 12.75 -2.75 -6.69
C VAL A 87 11.78 -3.86 -6.42
N SER A 88 10.53 -3.76 -6.86
CA SER A 88 9.58 -4.88 -6.82
C SER A 88 10.07 -6.01 -7.72
N TYR A 89 10.61 -5.72 -8.90
CA TYR A 89 11.26 -6.72 -9.76
C TYR A 89 12.55 -7.28 -9.14
N ILE A 90 13.39 -6.45 -8.50
CA ILE A 90 14.59 -6.92 -7.78
C ILE A 90 14.17 -7.78 -6.58
N LEU A 91 13.15 -7.41 -5.82
CA LEU A 91 12.58 -8.20 -4.72
C LEU A 91 11.88 -9.46 -5.21
N LEU A 92 11.36 -9.46 -6.45
CA LEU A 92 10.85 -10.65 -7.12
C LEU A 92 12.01 -11.59 -7.51
N ILE A 93 13.12 -11.04 -8.02
CA ILE A 93 14.29 -11.79 -8.52
C ILE A 93 15.22 -12.24 -7.38
N THR A 94 15.32 -11.48 -6.29
CA THR A 94 16.23 -11.73 -5.16
C THR A 94 16.00 -13.09 -4.52
N PRO A 95 14.76 -13.56 -4.28
CA PRO A 95 14.52 -14.92 -3.82
C PRO A 95 15.07 -15.97 -4.78
N PHE A 96 14.95 -15.79 -6.10
CA PHE A 96 15.54 -16.72 -7.07
C PHE A 96 17.07 -16.71 -7.02
N VAL A 97 17.71 -15.55 -6.85
CA VAL A 97 19.16 -15.44 -6.70
C VAL A 97 19.64 -16.06 -5.39
N VAL A 98 18.92 -15.83 -4.29
CA VAL A 98 19.19 -16.44 -2.98
C VAL A 98 19.03 -17.95 -3.05
N VAL A 99 18.00 -18.46 -3.73
CA VAL A 99 17.87 -19.91 -3.95
C VAL A 99 18.95 -20.46 -4.82
N ALA A 100 19.30 -19.80 -5.92
CA ALA A 100 20.37 -20.27 -6.80
C ALA A 100 21.70 -20.33 -6.06
N THR A 101 22.01 -19.33 -5.23
CA THR A 101 23.24 -19.30 -4.42
C THR A 101 23.22 -20.32 -3.29
N VAL A 102 22.11 -20.47 -2.58
CA VAL A 102 21.91 -21.51 -1.56
C VAL A 102 21.99 -22.91 -2.20
N PHE A 103 21.35 -23.13 -3.34
CA PHE A 103 21.41 -24.37 -4.11
C PHE A 103 22.85 -24.73 -4.51
N VAL A 104 23.61 -23.79 -5.08
CA VAL A 104 25.01 -24.01 -5.43
C VAL A 104 25.87 -24.30 -4.19
N ALA A 105 25.63 -23.61 -3.08
CA ALA A 105 26.33 -23.84 -1.82
C ALA A 105 26.01 -25.21 -1.21
N LEU A 106 24.75 -25.63 -1.28
CA LEU A 106 24.27 -26.89 -0.71
C LEU A 106 24.61 -28.10 -1.58
N CYS A 107 24.60 -27.98 -2.92
CA CYS A 107 25.12 -29.00 -3.84
C CYS A 107 26.60 -29.33 -3.56
N LYS A 108 27.39 -28.35 -3.10
CA LYS A 108 28.78 -28.58 -2.68
C LYS A 108 28.91 -29.34 -1.36
N LEU A 109 27.89 -29.32 -0.49
CA LEU A 109 27.95 -29.93 0.84
C LEU A 109 27.64 -31.44 0.84
N ARG A 110 27.23 -32.04 -0.29
CA ARG A 110 26.99 -33.49 -0.51
C ARG A 110 25.98 -34.18 0.43
N THR A 111 25.54 -33.51 1.49
CA THR A 111 24.59 -34.00 2.50
C THR A 111 23.32 -33.17 2.48
N LEU A 112 22.74 -32.94 1.30
CA LEU A 112 21.47 -32.24 1.22
C LEU A 112 20.31 -33.11 0.78
N ASN A 113 19.26 -33.04 1.58
CA ASN A 113 18.00 -33.69 1.31
C ASN A 113 17.30 -32.93 0.17
N TRP A 114 17.24 -33.52 -1.03
CA TRP A 114 16.58 -32.94 -2.23
C TRP A 114 15.17 -32.43 -1.96
N LEU A 115 14.50 -33.02 -0.95
CA LEU A 115 13.22 -32.57 -0.45
C LEU A 115 13.24 -31.11 0.05
N LEU A 116 14.27 -30.71 0.81
CA LEU A 116 14.35 -29.36 1.39
C LEU A 116 14.57 -28.28 0.31
N ILE A 117 15.41 -28.56 -0.70
CA ILE A 117 15.57 -27.68 -1.87
C ILE A 117 14.24 -27.51 -2.59
N SER A 118 13.55 -28.62 -2.87
CA SER A 118 12.30 -28.60 -3.61
C SER A 118 11.22 -27.82 -2.87
N LEU A 119 11.12 -27.99 -1.54
CA LEU A 119 10.22 -27.22 -0.69
C LEU A 119 10.56 -25.72 -0.67
N THR A 120 11.85 -25.37 -0.61
CA THR A 120 12.29 -23.97 -0.60
C THR A 120 11.99 -23.29 -1.94
N LEU A 121 12.25 -23.98 -3.06
CA LEU A 121 11.90 -23.51 -4.40
C LEU A 121 10.39 -23.31 -4.55
N ALA A 122 9.60 -24.30 -4.12
CA ALA A 122 8.14 -24.23 -4.18
C ALA A 122 7.61 -23.03 -3.37
N PHE A 123 8.11 -22.84 -2.15
CA PHE A 123 7.75 -21.70 -1.32
C PHE A 123 8.06 -20.35 -1.99
N LEU A 124 9.22 -20.22 -2.62
CA LEU A 124 9.63 -18.97 -3.25
C LEU A 124 8.94 -18.69 -4.58
N ILE A 125 8.56 -19.73 -5.32
CA ILE A 125 7.67 -19.59 -6.48
C ILE A 125 6.33 -19.03 -6.01
N VAL A 126 5.73 -19.62 -4.96
CA VAL A 126 4.45 -19.14 -4.39
C VAL A 126 4.57 -17.68 -3.93
N LEU A 127 5.62 -17.34 -3.19
CA LEU A 127 5.84 -15.97 -2.72
C LEU A 127 6.00 -15.00 -3.90
N SER A 128 6.76 -15.37 -4.92
CA SER A 128 6.98 -14.54 -6.11
C SER A 128 5.68 -14.35 -6.90
N THR A 129 4.85 -15.39 -7.03
CA THR A 129 3.55 -15.26 -7.70
C THR A 129 2.62 -14.30 -6.96
N LEU A 130 2.57 -14.35 -5.63
CA LEU A 130 1.76 -13.43 -4.83
C LEU A 130 2.23 -11.97 -4.97
N TRP A 131 3.54 -11.74 -4.97
CA TRP A 131 4.10 -10.40 -5.21
C TRP A 131 3.80 -9.90 -6.61
N LEU A 132 3.93 -10.75 -7.62
CA LEU A 132 3.62 -10.38 -9.01
C LEU A 132 2.15 -9.98 -9.15
N GLU A 133 1.23 -10.73 -8.55
CA GLU A 133 -0.20 -10.42 -8.54
C GLU A 133 -0.49 -9.07 -7.88
N LEU A 134 0.14 -8.78 -6.74
CA LEU A 134 0.02 -7.48 -6.07
C LEU A 134 0.51 -6.33 -6.97
N ILE A 135 1.68 -6.49 -7.59
CA ILE A 135 2.27 -5.51 -8.51
C ILE A 135 1.35 -5.26 -9.71
N ILE A 136 0.83 -6.33 -10.33
CA ILE A 136 -0.10 -6.21 -11.46
C ILE A 136 -1.38 -5.50 -11.02
N SER A 137 -1.92 -5.85 -9.85
CA SER A 137 -3.14 -5.24 -9.32
C SER A 137 -2.98 -3.74 -9.14
N ILE A 138 -1.88 -3.29 -8.53
CA ILE A 138 -1.67 -1.89 -8.20
C ILE A 138 -1.17 -1.07 -9.40
N ASN A 139 -0.19 -1.57 -10.15
CA ASN A 139 0.46 -0.76 -11.19
C ASN A 139 -0.23 -0.84 -12.54
N TYR A 140 -1.13 -1.81 -12.74
CA TYR A 140 -1.80 -2.01 -14.02
C TYR A 140 -3.32 -2.02 -13.88
N LEU A 141 -3.89 -2.87 -13.03
CA LEU A 141 -5.35 -2.98 -12.92
C LEU A 141 -5.97 -1.73 -12.27
N TYR A 142 -5.36 -1.18 -11.23
CA TYR A 142 -5.90 0.01 -10.55
C TYR A 142 -5.95 1.25 -11.45
N PRO A 143 -4.86 1.68 -12.14
CA PRO A 143 -4.92 2.81 -13.07
C PRO A 143 -5.95 2.61 -14.18
N LYS A 144 -6.02 1.40 -14.74
CA LYS A 144 -7.03 1.06 -15.74
C LYS A 144 -8.44 1.20 -15.18
N TYR A 145 -8.68 0.77 -13.93
CA TYR A 145 -9.98 0.92 -13.30
C TYR A 145 -10.35 2.39 -13.06
N VAL A 146 -9.39 3.22 -12.64
CA VAL A 146 -9.56 4.67 -12.53
C VAL A 146 -9.95 5.29 -13.88
N GLU A 147 -9.27 4.91 -14.95
CA GLU A 147 -9.56 5.37 -16.32
C GLU A 147 -10.95 4.92 -16.79
N GLU A 148 -11.36 3.68 -16.49
CA GLU A 148 -12.68 3.14 -16.83
C GLU A 148 -13.81 3.90 -16.11
N VAL A 149 -13.65 4.19 -14.81
CA VAL A 149 -14.61 4.98 -14.04
C VAL A 149 -14.67 6.40 -14.59
N ARG A 150 -13.51 7.03 -14.83
CA ARG A 150 -13.43 8.38 -15.40
C ARG A 150 -14.07 8.48 -16.78
N ALA A 151 -13.84 7.50 -17.66
CA ALA A 151 -14.42 7.47 -18.99
C ALA A 151 -15.96 7.34 -18.96
N ARG A 152 -16.49 6.68 -17.93
CA ARG A 152 -17.94 6.46 -17.79
C ARG A 152 -18.66 7.62 -17.11
N TYR A 153 -18.05 8.19 -16.09
CA TYR A 153 -18.68 9.11 -15.15
C TYR A 153 -18.17 10.56 -15.27
N GLY A 154 -17.08 10.78 -16.01
CA GLY A 154 -16.39 12.07 -16.13
C GLY A 154 -15.33 12.26 -15.05
N GLU A 155 -14.77 13.47 -14.98
CA GLU A 155 -13.67 13.85 -14.07
C GLU A 155 -14.13 14.73 -12.89
N HIS A 156 -15.42 15.10 -12.84
CA HIS A 156 -15.93 16.03 -11.85
C HIS A 156 -16.78 15.34 -10.78
N CYS A 157 -16.44 15.61 -9.52
CA CYS A 157 -17.21 15.14 -8.38
C CYS A 157 -18.54 15.89 -8.27
N SER A 158 -19.65 15.19 -8.52
CA SER A 158 -21.01 15.62 -8.18
C SER A 158 -21.70 14.50 -7.41
N MET A 159 -22.78 14.84 -6.69
CA MET A 159 -23.48 13.86 -5.85
C MET A 159 -23.99 12.67 -6.67
N ASP A 160 -24.71 12.94 -7.77
CA ASP A 160 -25.32 11.91 -8.61
C ASP A 160 -24.25 10.99 -9.22
N ILE A 161 -23.13 11.57 -9.66
CA ILE A 161 -22.03 10.84 -10.28
C ILE A 161 -21.29 9.98 -9.25
N ALA A 162 -20.89 10.57 -8.12
CA ALA A 162 -20.18 9.87 -7.05
C ALA A 162 -21.04 8.74 -6.47
N TRP A 163 -22.33 8.98 -6.26
CA TRP A 163 -23.26 7.97 -5.77
C TRP A 163 -23.48 6.85 -6.78
N ALA A 164 -23.62 7.16 -8.07
CA ALA A 164 -23.74 6.15 -9.12
C ALA A 164 -22.50 5.25 -9.21
N ALA A 165 -21.30 5.86 -9.14
CA ALA A 165 -20.04 5.12 -9.10
C ALA A 165 -19.94 4.24 -7.85
N ALA A 166 -20.34 4.74 -6.68
CA ALA A 166 -20.38 3.98 -5.43
C ALA A 166 -21.34 2.79 -5.48
N LEU A 167 -22.52 2.95 -6.06
CA LEU A 167 -23.49 1.87 -6.30
C LEU A 167 -22.93 0.80 -7.24
N GLU A 168 -22.19 1.19 -8.28
CA GLU A 168 -21.51 0.23 -9.15
C GLU A 168 -20.38 -0.52 -8.42
N TYR A 169 -19.57 0.21 -7.65
CA TYR A 169 -18.51 -0.39 -6.86
C TYR A 169 -19.09 -1.43 -5.87
N ASN A 170 -20.14 -1.07 -5.13
CA ASN A 170 -20.84 -1.96 -4.21
C ASN A 170 -21.45 -3.20 -4.88
N ARG A 171 -22.04 -3.05 -6.09
CA ARG A 171 -22.58 -4.20 -6.85
C ARG A 171 -21.52 -5.24 -7.20
N ASN A 172 -20.27 -4.81 -7.35
CA ASN A 172 -19.14 -5.70 -7.64
C ASN A 172 -18.33 -6.06 -6.38
N PHE A 173 -18.72 -5.56 -5.21
CA PHE A 173 -17.98 -5.77 -3.98
C PHE A 173 -18.43 -7.04 -3.27
N HIS A 174 -17.49 -7.94 -3.00
CA HIS A 174 -17.73 -9.14 -2.21
C HIS A 174 -17.59 -8.86 -0.71
N ASN A 175 -18.71 -8.50 -0.07
CA ASN A 175 -18.72 -8.21 1.37
C ASN A 175 -18.53 -9.51 2.19
N THR A 176 -17.52 -9.51 3.06
CA THR A 176 -17.20 -10.61 3.99
C THR A 176 -17.60 -10.32 5.45
N TYR A 177 -18.18 -9.14 5.72
CA TYR A 177 -18.63 -8.76 7.05
C TYR A 177 -19.67 -9.76 7.61
N GLY A 178 -19.45 -10.18 8.87
CA GLY A 178 -20.31 -11.16 9.54
C GLY A 178 -20.20 -12.59 9.01
N LYS A 179 -19.32 -12.86 8.04
CA LYS A 179 -19.06 -14.21 7.52
C LYS A 179 -17.83 -14.81 8.20
N PRO A 180 -17.71 -16.16 8.29
CA PRO A 180 -16.53 -16.84 8.83
C PRO A 180 -15.27 -16.71 7.94
N GLU A 181 -15.32 -15.90 6.89
CA GLU A 181 -14.23 -15.65 5.97
C GLU A 181 -13.30 -14.59 6.55
N SER A 182 -12.25 -15.02 7.23
CA SER A 182 -11.23 -14.10 7.74
C SER A 182 -10.47 -13.46 6.57
N LYS A 183 -10.29 -12.13 6.61
CA LYS A 183 -9.37 -11.39 5.71
C LYS A 183 -8.03 -12.15 5.67
N PRO A 184 -7.52 -12.54 4.48
CA PRO A 184 -6.26 -13.26 4.41
C PRO A 184 -5.18 -12.47 5.15
N GLN A 185 -4.48 -13.11 6.10
CA GLN A 185 -3.46 -12.44 6.93
C GLN A 185 -2.34 -11.81 6.09
N LEU A 186 -2.17 -12.26 4.84
CA LEU A 186 -1.26 -11.71 3.86
C LEU A 186 -1.51 -10.22 3.56
N TYR A 187 -2.72 -9.70 3.77
CA TYR A 187 -3.01 -8.27 3.58
C TYR A 187 -2.22 -7.39 4.55
N LYS A 188 -1.85 -7.91 5.72
CA LYS A 188 -0.99 -7.20 6.69
C LYS A 188 0.44 -7.01 6.20
N LEU A 189 0.83 -7.71 5.14
CA LEU A 189 2.15 -7.58 4.52
C LEU A 189 2.16 -6.54 3.39
N ILE A 190 0.99 -6.04 2.98
CA ILE A 190 0.87 -4.99 1.97
C ILE A 190 1.21 -3.66 2.67
N PRO A 191 2.14 -2.86 2.12
CA PRO A 191 2.41 -1.52 2.63
C PRO A 191 1.14 -0.67 2.67
N GLU A 192 0.94 0.10 3.74
CA GLU A 192 -0.28 0.91 3.94
C GLU A 192 -0.54 1.84 2.74
N GLU A 193 0.51 2.38 2.11
CA GLU A 193 0.37 3.29 0.96
C GLU A 193 -0.22 2.62 -0.28
N LEU A 194 -0.13 1.28 -0.34
CA LEU A 194 -0.60 0.46 -1.45
C LEU A 194 -1.95 -0.19 -1.18
N LEU A 195 -2.34 -0.25 0.10
CA LEU A 195 -3.50 -0.99 0.57
C LEU A 195 -4.79 -0.46 -0.06
N ASP A 196 -5.01 0.85 -0.04
CA ASP A 196 -6.21 1.47 -0.59
C ASP A 196 -6.40 1.17 -2.10
N SER A 197 -5.32 1.18 -2.88
CA SER A 197 -5.36 0.90 -4.33
C SER A 197 -5.63 -0.59 -4.59
N PHE A 198 -5.06 -1.45 -3.75
CA PHE A 198 -5.30 -2.89 -3.82
C PHE A 198 -6.76 -3.21 -3.46
N GLU A 199 -7.29 -2.63 -2.38
CA GLU A 199 -8.68 -2.81 -1.94
C GLU A 199 -9.68 -2.33 -3.00
N ALA A 200 -9.38 -1.21 -3.68
CA ALA A 200 -10.16 -0.72 -4.81
C ALA A 200 -10.25 -1.71 -6.00
N VAL A 201 -9.20 -2.51 -6.25
CA VAL A 201 -9.18 -3.48 -7.35
C VAL A 201 -9.81 -4.81 -6.95
N VAL A 202 -9.42 -5.33 -5.78
CA VAL A 202 -9.88 -6.63 -5.30
C VAL A 202 -11.37 -6.62 -5.05
N ARG A 203 -11.92 -5.50 -4.56
CA ARG A 203 -13.35 -5.33 -4.29
C ARG A 203 -13.91 -6.47 -3.44
N ALA A 204 -13.18 -6.87 -2.40
CA ALA A 204 -13.63 -7.87 -1.44
C ALA A 204 -13.08 -7.53 -0.07
N GLY A 205 -13.88 -7.78 0.96
CA GLY A 205 -13.47 -7.52 2.34
C GLY A 205 -14.60 -7.08 3.25
N ALA A 206 -14.22 -6.57 4.42
CA ALA A 206 -15.11 -6.00 5.41
C ALA A 206 -15.40 -4.51 5.13
N CYS A 207 -16.10 -3.84 6.04
CA CYS A 207 -16.53 -2.45 5.90
C CYS A 207 -15.34 -1.47 5.72
N GLU A 208 -14.23 -1.69 6.42
CA GLU A 208 -13.03 -0.85 6.26
C GLU A 208 -12.41 -0.98 4.86
N ASP A 209 -12.35 -2.21 4.33
CA ASP A 209 -11.79 -2.50 3.01
C ASP A 209 -12.65 -1.87 1.90
N PHE A 210 -13.98 -1.94 2.08
CA PHE A 210 -14.93 -1.24 1.22
C PHE A 210 -14.70 0.28 1.26
N ALA A 211 -14.60 0.84 2.47
CA ALA A 211 -14.45 2.27 2.69
C ALA A 211 -13.19 2.83 2.06
N ARG A 212 -12.05 2.19 2.30
CA ARG A 212 -10.74 2.57 1.75
C ARG A 212 -10.73 2.47 0.22
N GLY A 213 -11.14 1.33 -0.32
CA GLY A 213 -11.19 1.13 -1.76
C GLY A 213 -12.10 2.11 -2.48
N LEU A 214 -13.31 2.36 -1.94
CA LEU A 214 -14.25 3.32 -2.52
C LEU A 214 -13.75 4.77 -2.42
N ALA A 215 -13.28 5.20 -1.25
CA ALA A 215 -12.75 6.55 -1.06
C ALA A 215 -11.58 6.82 -2.01
N LYS A 216 -10.66 5.87 -2.13
CA LYS A 216 -9.52 5.95 -3.04
C LYS A 216 -9.94 6.00 -4.51
N LEU A 217 -10.92 5.18 -4.91
CA LEU A 217 -11.42 5.17 -6.28
C LEU A 217 -12.07 6.51 -6.65
N LEU A 218 -12.99 7.01 -5.82
CA LEU A 218 -13.70 8.27 -6.09
C LEU A 218 -12.75 9.47 -6.12
N ARG A 219 -11.76 9.51 -5.23
CA ARG A 219 -10.72 10.55 -5.20
C ARG A 219 -9.92 10.59 -6.49
N ASP A 220 -9.41 9.45 -6.96
CA ASP A 220 -8.52 9.40 -8.12
C ASP A 220 -9.26 9.49 -9.46
N SER A 221 -10.50 9.01 -9.53
CA SER A 221 -11.28 9.00 -10.77
C SER A 221 -12.07 10.28 -11.00
N LEU A 222 -12.73 10.81 -9.96
CA LEU A 222 -13.67 11.94 -10.03
C LEU A 222 -13.13 13.22 -9.35
N GLY A 223 -11.93 13.17 -8.76
CA GLY A 223 -11.37 14.31 -8.04
C GLY A 223 -12.13 14.67 -6.75
N CYS A 224 -12.90 13.73 -6.18
CA CYS A 224 -13.63 13.97 -4.93
C CYS A 224 -12.66 14.15 -3.75
N GLU A 225 -13.00 15.06 -2.83
CA GLU A 225 -12.39 15.06 -1.50
C GLU A 225 -13.06 13.94 -0.68
N THR A 226 -12.27 12.99 -0.18
CA THR A 226 -12.79 11.77 0.47
C THR A 226 -12.02 11.49 1.75
N ARG A 227 -12.66 10.86 2.74
CA ARG A 227 -11.99 10.31 3.93
C ARG A 227 -12.62 8.98 4.35
N VAL A 228 -11.94 8.26 5.24
CA VAL A 228 -12.46 7.06 5.88
C VAL A 228 -12.70 7.36 7.35
N VAL A 229 -13.92 7.08 7.80
CA VAL A 229 -14.34 7.33 9.18
C VAL A 229 -14.58 5.98 9.88
N SER A 230 -14.20 5.88 11.14
CA SER A 230 -14.37 4.65 11.93
C SER A 230 -14.88 4.94 13.34
N PHE A 231 -15.65 4.01 13.89
CA PHE A 231 -16.10 4.05 15.27
C PHE A 231 -15.01 3.51 16.20
N LYS A 232 -14.69 4.21 17.30
CA LYS A 232 -13.64 3.76 18.24
C LYS A 232 -14.00 2.48 18.98
N THR A 233 -15.28 2.30 19.29
CA THR A 233 -15.78 1.20 20.14
C THR A 233 -16.49 0.10 19.38
N GLU A 234 -16.57 0.20 18.05
CA GLU A 234 -17.27 -0.76 17.20
C GLU A 234 -16.41 -1.04 15.98
N ASN A 235 -16.34 -2.30 15.54
CA ASN A 235 -15.51 -2.69 14.40
C ASN A 235 -16.23 -2.36 13.08
N HIS A 236 -16.41 -1.06 12.82
CA HIS A 236 -17.08 -0.54 11.64
C HIS A 236 -16.37 0.73 11.14
N ALA A 237 -16.28 0.85 9.83
CA ALA A 237 -15.73 2.00 9.13
C ALA A 237 -16.50 2.22 7.84
N PHE A 238 -16.54 3.47 7.39
CA PHE A 238 -17.28 3.87 6.20
C PHE A 238 -16.58 5.01 5.46
N PRO A 239 -16.77 5.12 4.14
CA PRO A 239 -16.22 6.23 3.38
C PRO A 239 -17.13 7.44 3.48
N GLU A 240 -16.52 8.62 3.44
CA GLU A 240 -17.21 9.87 3.25
C GLU A 240 -16.69 10.61 2.03
N VAL A 241 -17.59 11.34 1.39
CA VAL A 241 -17.33 12.11 0.18
C VAL A 241 -17.82 13.54 0.40
N LYS A 242 -16.97 14.51 0.12
CA LYS A 242 -17.35 15.93 0.18
C LYS A 242 -17.83 16.38 -1.19
N VAL A 243 -19.05 16.89 -1.23
CA VAL A 243 -19.67 17.43 -2.44
C VAL A 243 -20.19 18.83 -2.12
N ASN A 244 -19.76 19.83 -2.89
CA ASN A 244 -20.13 21.23 -2.69
C ASN A 244 -19.87 21.75 -1.26
N GLY A 245 -18.81 21.28 -0.62
CA GLY A 245 -18.41 21.69 0.74
C GLY A 245 -19.10 20.93 1.88
N THR A 246 -20.05 20.04 1.59
CA THR A 246 -20.75 19.22 2.59
C THR A 246 -20.25 17.79 2.53
N TRP A 247 -19.98 17.18 3.69
CA TRP A 247 -19.61 15.76 3.81
C TRP A 247 -20.86 14.87 3.80
N TYR A 248 -20.74 13.75 3.11
CA TYR A 248 -21.79 12.74 3.02
C TYR A 248 -21.23 11.35 3.28
N VAL A 249 -21.98 10.57 4.05
CA VAL A 249 -21.71 9.18 4.40
C VAL A 249 -22.12 8.25 3.26
N PHE A 250 -21.18 7.45 2.77
CA PHE A 250 -21.32 6.51 1.65
C PHE A 250 -21.15 5.05 2.12
N ASP A 251 -21.89 4.65 3.15
CA ASP A 251 -21.83 3.31 3.76
C ASP A 251 -22.85 2.35 3.15
N LEU A 252 -22.66 2.02 1.87
CA LEU A 252 -23.55 1.13 1.12
C LEU A 252 -23.56 -0.32 1.62
N THR A 253 -22.55 -0.69 2.40
CA THR A 253 -22.39 -2.05 2.93
C THR A 253 -23.12 -2.28 4.25
N TYR A 254 -23.55 -1.21 4.94
CA TYR A 254 -24.12 -1.37 6.27
C TYR A 254 -25.20 -0.35 6.68
N THR A 255 -24.93 0.96 6.68
CA THR A 255 -25.88 1.94 7.26
C THR A 255 -26.69 2.73 6.23
N THR A 256 -26.16 3.03 5.06
CA THR A 256 -26.75 3.99 4.09
C THR A 256 -26.95 3.35 2.71
N HIS A 257 -27.65 2.21 2.65
CA HIS A 257 -27.83 1.44 1.41
C HIS A 257 -28.55 2.19 0.28
N ASP A 258 -29.56 3.00 0.63
CA ASP A 258 -30.48 3.55 -0.37
C ASP A 258 -30.04 4.92 -0.90
N LYS A 259 -29.41 5.73 -0.04
CA LYS A 259 -28.99 7.10 -0.37
C LYS A 259 -27.86 7.57 0.56
N PRO A 260 -27.03 8.50 0.09
CA PRO A 260 -26.05 9.14 0.96
C PRO A 260 -26.75 10.01 2.00
N VAL A 261 -26.15 10.12 3.18
CA VAL A 261 -26.66 10.91 4.30
C VAL A 261 -25.63 11.99 4.62
N LYS A 262 -26.06 13.23 4.85
CA LYS A 262 -25.12 14.27 5.26
C LYS A 262 -24.51 13.92 6.61
N ALA A 263 -23.23 14.24 6.80
CA ALA A 263 -22.55 13.95 8.06
C ALA A 263 -23.30 14.53 9.26
N ASP A 264 -23.72 15.80 9.20
CA ASP A 264 -24.43 16.52 10.28
C ASP A 264 -25.82 15.96 10.63
N GLU A 265 -26.43 15.19 9.72
CA GLU A 265 -27.70 14.50 9.91
C GLU A 265 -27.51 13.02 10.31
N TYR A 266 -26.26 12.53 10.41
CA TYR A 266 -25.97 11.09 10.53
C TYR A 266 -26.39 10.49 11.87
N ALA A 267 -26.18 11.18 13.00
CA ALA A 267 -26.63 10.70 14.30
C ALA A 267 -28.16 10.52 14.36
N GLU A 268 -28.92 11.50 13.86
CA GLU A 268 -30.38 11.42 13.79
C GLU A 268 -30.83 10.28 12.86
N TYR A 269 -30.18 10.15 11.70
CA TYR A 269 -30.43 9.05 10.78
C TYR A 269 -30.22 7.69 11.47
N LEU A 270 -29.10 7.49 12.16
CA LEU A 270 -28.81 6.24 12.88
C LEU A 270 -29.77 5.99 14.05
N HIS A 271 -30.22 7.05 14.73
CA HIS A 271 -31.25 6.94 15.77
C HIS A 271 -32.55 6.38 15.20
N MET A 272 -33.01 6.92 14.07
CA MET A 272 -34.21 6.44 13.37
C MET A 272 -34.05 5.01 12.88
N GLN A 273 -32.88 4.64 12.35
CA GLN A 273 -32.57 3.26 11.97
C GLN A 273 -32.57 2.30 13.17
N CYS A 274 -32.05 2.73 14.32
CA CYS A 274 -32.07 1.95 15.57
C CYS A 274 -33.50 1.67 16.06
N ILE A 275 -34.39 2.67 16.01
CA ILE A 275 -35.81 2.50 16.35
C ILE A 275 -36.47 1.43 15.46
N MET A 276 -36.16 1.45 14.16
CA MET A 276 -36.73 0.49 13.21
C MET A 276 -36.09 -0.90 13.28
N ASN A 277 -34.79 -0.97 13.60
CA ASN A 277 -34.04 -2.22 13.66
C ASN A 277 -32.92 -2.13 14.69
N MET A 278 -33.04 -2.94 15.75
CA MET A 278 -32.14 -2.96 16.90
C MET A 278 -30.66 -3.18 16.55
N ARG A 279 -30.33 -3.77 15.38
CA ARG A 279 -28.93 -3.97 14.95
C ARG A 279 -28.16 -2.64 14.82
N PHE A 280 -28.86 -1.54 14.50
CA PHE A 280 -28.24 -0.23 14.32
C PHE A 280 -27.99 0.51 15.64
N CYS A 281 -28.59 0.05 16.74
CA CYS A 281 -28.42 0.70 18.04
C CYS A 281 -26.98 0.62 18.56
N ASN A 282 -26.26 -0.46 18.25
CA ASN A 282 -24.84 -0.59 18.61
C ASN A 282 -24.00 0.49 17.94
N ILE A 283 -24.22 0.74 16.64
CA ILE A 283 -23.53 1.77 15.87
C ILE A 283 -23.90 3.17 16.35
N TYR A 284 -25.19 3.42 16.55
CA TYR A 284 -25.68 4.69 17.08
C TYR A 284 -25.01 5.02 18.44
N ASN A 285 -25.00 4.06 19.37
CA ASN A 285 -24.37 4.24 20.67
C ASN A 285 -22.84 4.36 20.57
N ALA A 286 -22.20 3.61 19.66
CA ALA A 286 -20.77 3.71 19.41
C ALA A 286 -20.36 5.11 18.93
N GLY A 287 -21.22 5.80 18.17
CA GLY A 287 -20.99 7.17 17.74
C GLY A 287 -20.68 8.14 18.89
N PHE A 288 -21.43 8.06 20.00
CA PHE A 288 -21.17 8.89 21.18
C PHE A 288 -19.84 8.58 21.85
N ASN A 289 -19.35 7.34 21.74
CA ASN A 289 -18.12 6.88 22.37
C ASN A 289 -16.86 7.15 21.52
N GLY A 290 -17.02 7.54 20.26
CA GLY A 290 -15.93 8.00 19.43
C GLY A 290 -16.15 7.71 17.95
N LEU A 291 -16.03 8.75 17.14
CA LEU A 291 -16.06 8.68 15.69
C LEU A 291 -14.83 9.43 15.18
N ILE A 292 -13.98 8.77 14.41
CA ILE A 292 -12.67 9.34 14.02
C ILE A 292 -12.40 9.22 12.53
N ASP A 293 -11.69 10.22 12.00
CA ASP A 293 -10.97 10.07 10.74
C ASP A 293 -9.82 9.08 10.93
N VAL A 294 -9.75 8.04 10.09
CA VAL A 294 -8.73 6.99 10.19
C VAL A 294 -7.31 7.53 9.95
N THR A 295 -7.19 8.55 9.09
CA THR A 295 -5.91 9.17 8.69
C THR A 295 -5.48 10.23 9.70
N THR A 296 -6.33 11.24 9.94
CA THR A 296 -5.95 12.40 10.79
C THR A 296 -6.10 12.11 12.28
N ARG A 297 -6.87 11.07 12.65
CA ARG A 297 -7.25 10.74 14.03
C ARG A 297 -8.09 11.81 14.72
N GLU A 298 -8.61 12.79 13.96
CA GLU A 298 -9.50 13.82 14.46
C GLU A 298 -10.84 13.22 14.93
N ASP A 299 -11.41 13.80 15.98
CA ASP A 299 -12.73 13.42 16.50
C ASP A 299 -13.83 14.12 15.70
N LEU A 300 -14.66 13.33 15.02
CA LEU A 300 -15.69 13.80 14.10
C LEU A 300 -17.09 13.76 14.73
N ARG A 301 -17.22 13.45 16.03
CA ARG A 301 -18.53 13.30 16.69
C ARG A 301 -19.41 14.54 16.55
N ALA A 302 -18.85 15.72 16.81
CA ALA A 302 -19.58 16.97 16.72
C ALA A 302 -20.05 17.27 15.29
N GLU A 303 -19.19 16.98 14.31
CA GLU A 303 -19.53 17.12 12.88
C GLU A 303 -20.69 16.20 12.47
N HIS A 304 -20.83 15.05 13.14
CA HIS A 304 -21.85 14.06 12.82
C HIS A 304 -23.10 14.10 13.71
N GLY A 305 -23.25 15.14 14.53
CA GLY A 305 -24.39 15.30 15.44
C GLY A 305 -24.34 14.44 16.72
N PHE A 306 -23.24 13.75 17.00
CA PHE A 306 -23.02 13.00 18.25
C PHE A 306 -22.52 13.93 19.37
N LEU A 307 -23.27 14.98 19.66
CA LEU A 307 -22.96 15.90 20.75
C LEU A 307 -23.32 15.25 22.09
N ILE A 308 -22.35 15.15 22.97
CA ILE A 308 -22.62 14.88 24.39
C ILE A 308 -23.19 16.20 24.93
N THR A 309 -24.50 16.26 25.17
CA THR A 309 -25.03 17.27 26.09
C THR A 309 -24.37 17.01 27.44
N LEU A 310 -23.37 17.82 27.79
CA LEU A 310 -22.82 17.90 29.13
C LEU A 310 -23.95 18.43 30.03
N ASN A 311 -24.74 17.52 30.59
CA ASN A 311 -25.63 17.81 31.72
C ASN A 311 -24.84 17.74 33.02
#